data_AF-A0A125DMG0-F1
#
_entry.id   AF-A0A125DMG0-F1
#
_cell.length_a   1.000
_cell.length_b   1.000
_cell.length_c   1.000
_cell.angle_alpha   90.00
_cell.angle_beta   90.00
_cell.angle_gamma   90.00
#
_symmetry.space_group_name_H-M   'P 1'
#
loop_
_entity.id
_entity.type
_entity.pdbx_description
1 polymer ?
#
loop_
_entity_poly.entity_id
_entity_poly.type
_entity_poly.pdbx_seq_one_letter_code
_entity_poly.pdbx_strand_id
1 'polypeptide(L)'
;MGALNKDPNIMTTSVYIVPALTDQAGQCRIVSREGKVASARDDYRRNPDAWKEIGLMNSRGKLVCIAADNLEVVEELKSCEPLMAGLQFEVEDVQALAA
;
A
#
# COMPACT_ATOMS: atom_id res chain seq x y z
N MET A 1 -15.43 32.70 -20.26
CA MET A 1 -15.87 31.31 -19.99
C MET A 1 -14.61 30.46 -19.93
N GLY A 2 -13.94 30.46 -18.77
CA GLY A 2 -12.70 29.68 -18.59
C GLY A 2 -13.09 28.28 -18.16
N ALA A 3 -12.72 27.27 -18.94
CA ALA A 3 -12.81 25.88 -18.51
C ALA A 3 -11.84 25.71 -17.34
N LEU A 4 -12.36 25.54 -16.13
CA LEU A 4 -11.60 25.04 -15.01
C LEU A 4 -11.24 23.60 -15.37
N ASN A 5 -9.98 23.34 -15.72
CA ASN A 5 -9.45 21.99 -15.83
C ASN A 5 -9.72 21.29 -14.50
N LYS A 6 -10.70 20.38 -14.50
CA LYS A 6 -10.98 19.46 -13.41
C LYS A 6 -10.15 18.20 -13.68
N ASP A 7 -8.83 18.33 -13.69
CA ASP A 7 -7.99 17.14 -13.66
C ASP A 7 -8.24 16.48 -12.29
N PRO A 8 -8.68 15.21 -12.25
CA PRO A 8 -8.85 14.52 -10.98
C PRO A 8 -7.51 14.51 -10.25
N ASN A 9 -7.51 14.80 -8.95
CA ASN A 9 -6.30 14.68 -8.16
C ASN A 9 -6.03 13.18 -7.96
N ILE A 10 -5.11 12.64 -8.77
CA ILE A 10 -4.72 11.24 -8.67
C ILE A 10 -3.64 11.13 -7.61
N MET A 11 -3.96 10.50 -6.49
CA MET A 11 -2.99 10.22 -5.43
C MET A 11 -2.49 8.79 -5.57
N THR A 12 -1.26 8.63 -6.09
CA THR A 12 -0.62 7.31 -6.12
C THR A 12 -0.12 6.93 -4.73
N THR A 13 -0.36 5.68 -4.33
CA THR A 13 0.15 5.06 -3.10
C THR A 13 0.95 3.81 -3.45
N SER A 14 2.19 3.74 -2.98
CA SER A 14 3.00 2.53 -3.05
C SER A 14 2.77 1.69 -1.80
N VAL A 15 2.55 0.39 -1.96
CA VAL A 15 2.33 -0.56 -0.87
C VAL A 15 3.39 -1.66 -0.95
N TYR A 16 3.88 -2.10 0.19
CA TYR A 16 4.90 -3.14 0.29
C TYR A 16 4.61 -4.12 1.42
N ILE A 17 4.76 -5.41 1.14
CA ILE A 17 4.62 -6.46 2.16
C ILE A 17 6.00 -6.80 2.71
N VAL A 18 6.29 -6.28 3.90
CA VAL A 18 7.58 -6.44 4.58
C VAL A 18 7.63 -7.83 5.23
N PRO A 19 8.67 -8.65 4.95
CA PRO A 19 8.84 -9.93 5.62
C PRO A 19 9.00 -9.75 7.14
N ALA A 20 8.53 -10.72 7.91
CA ALA A 20 8.80 -10.80 9.33
C ALA A 20 10.33 -10.89 9.55
N LEU A 21 10.96 -9.83 10.08
CA LEU A 21 12.37 -9.85 10.44
C LEU A 21 12.60 -10.63 11.75
N THR A 22 11.59 -10.69 12.60
CA THR A 22 11.59 -11.41 13.87
C THR A 22 10.34 -12.28 13.95
N ASP A 23 10.49 -13.46 14.55
CA ASP A 23 9.55 -14.59 14.62
C ASP A 23 8.25 -14.30 15.40
N GLN A 24 7.65 -13.11 15.30
CA GLN A 24 6.32 -12.90 15.88
C GLN A 24 5.27 -13.54 14.96
N ALA A 25 5.11 -14.86 15.14
CA ALA A 25 3.97 -15.66 14.71
C ALA A 25 3.73 -15.81 13.19
N GLY A 26 4.76 -15.63 12.36
CA GLY A 26 4.66 -15.82 10.91
C GLY A 26 3.78 -14.78 10.22
N GLN A 27 3.67 -13.57 10.78
CA GLN A 27 2.91 -12.46 10.19
C GLN A 27 3.86 -11.48 9.50
N CYS A 28 3.53 -11.07 8.27
CA CYS A 28 4.21 -10.01 7.54
C CYS A 28 3.48 -8.68 7.76
N ARG A 29 4.23 -7.59 7.82
CA ARG A 29 3.68 -6.24 7.90
C ARG A 29 3.35 -5.74 6.50
N ILE A 30 2.27 -5.00 6.37
CA ILE A 30 1.91 -4.29 5.16
C ILE A 30 2.14 -2.81 5.45
N VAL A 31 2.99 -2.19 4.64
CA VAL A 31 3.33 -0.77 4.79
C VAL A 31 2.97 -0.02 3.53
N SER A 32 2.64 1.26 3.66
CA SER A 32 2.36 2.16 2.54
C SER A 32 3.20 3.43 2.60
N ARG A 33 3.33 4.06 1.45
CA ARG A 33 3.96 5.37 1.28
C ARG A 33 3.25 6.13 0.15
N GLU A 34 3.06 7.43 0.36
CA GLU A 34 2.53 8.32 -0.67
C GLU A 34 3.52 8.46 -1.84
N GLY A 35 2.97 8.48 -3.05
CA GLY A 35 3.71 8.56 -4.29
C GLY A 35 4.19 7.21 -4.83
N LYS A 36 4.86 7.29 -5.99
CA LYS A 36 5.41 6.15 -6.71
C LYS A 36 6.82 5.82 -6.24
N VAL A 37 7.06 4.56 -5.90
CA VAL A 37 8.37 4.04 -5.50
C VAL A 37 8.81 2.96 -6.49
N ALA A 38 9.96 3.17 -7.14
CA ALA A 38 10.45 2.24 -8.18
C ALA A 38 10.84 0.84 -7.63
N SER A 39 11.47 0.79 -6.45
CA SER A 39 11.76 -0.46 -5.74
C SER A 39 11.38 -0.27 -4.27
N ALA A 40 10.21 -0.78 -3.89
CA ALA A 40 9.73 -0.65 -2.53
C ALA A 40 10.66 -1.31 -1.51
N ARG A 41 11.27 -2.45 -1.88
CA ARG A 41 12.25 -3.16 -1.04
C ARG A 41 13.47 -2.30 -0.71
N ASP A 42 14.11 -1.72 -1.73
CA ASP A 42 15.34 -0.94 -1.54
C ASP A 42 15.05 0.38 -0.83
N ASP A 43 13.91 1.01 -1.16
CA ASP A 43 13.51 2.24 -0.49
C ASP A 43 13.14 2.01 0.98
N TYR A 44 12.34 0.98 1.29
CA TYR A 44 12.03 0.61 2.67
C TYR A 44 13.29 0.28 3.47
N ARG A 45 14.27 -0.40 2.86
CA ARG A 45 15.55 -0.70 3.52
C ARG A 45 16.37 0.55 3.82
N ARG A 46 16.33 1.56 2.95
CA ARG A 46 17.07 2.82 3.13
C ARG A 46 16.35 3.78 4.07
N ASN A 47 15.03 3.84 4.00
CA ASN A 47 14.18 4.84 4.64
C ASN A 47 12.96 4.18 5.32
N PRO A 48 13.13 3.26 6.28
CA PRO A 48 12.01 2.49 6.84
C PRO A 48 10.97 3.39 7.53
N ASP A 49 11.40 4.51 8.14
CA ASP A 49 10.52 5.45 8.84
C ASP A 49 9.63 6.28 7.90
N ALA A 50 9.94 6.32 6.60
CA ALA A 50 9.10 6.98 5.60
C ALA A 50 7.88 6.14 5.19
N TRP A 51 7.79 4.90 5.69
CA TRP A 51 6.70 3.97 5.40
C TRP A 51 5.80 3.82 6.61
N LYS A 52 4.49 3.98 6.40
CA LYS A 52 3.46 3.83 7.43
C LYS A 52 2.97 2.39 7.43
N GLU A 53 2.94 1.74 8.58
CA GLU A 53 2.28 0.45 8.71
C GLU A 53 0.77 0.63 8.57
N ILE A 54 0.18 -0.14 7.66
CA ILE A 54 -1.26 -0.11 7.36
C ILE A 54 -1.93 -1.45 7.57
N GLY A 55 -1.21 -2.53 7.86
CA GLY A 55 -1.87 -3.82 8.06
C GLY A 55 -0.92 -4.99 8.29
N LEU A 56 -1.53 -6.18 8.39
CA LEU A 56 -0.84 -7.44 8.63
C LEU A 56 -1.37 -8.53 7.71
N MET A 57 -0.48 -9.42 7.29
CA MET A 57 -0.76 -10.63 6.53
C MET A 57 -0.21 -11.84 7.29
N ASN A 58 -0.95 -12.95 7.38
CA ASN A 58 -0.46 -14.17 8.02
C ASN A 58 0.41 -15.04 7.08
N SER A 59 0.98 -16.11 7.62
CA SER A 59 1.87 -17.03 6.91
C SER A 59 1.21 -17.79 5.75
N ARG A 60 -0.13 -17.76 5.65
CA ARG A 60 -0.90 -18.36 4.55
C ARG A 60 -1.19 -17.35 3.43
N GLY A 61 -0.64 -16.14 3.50
CA GLY A 61 -0.90 -15.07 2.54
C GLY A 61 -2.28 -14.43 2.68
N LYS A 62 -2.94 -14.58 3.84
CA LYS A 62 -4.24 -13.95 4.10
C LYS A 62 -4.07 -12.65 4.86
N LEU A 63 -4.80 -11.62 4.45
CA LEU A 63 -4.94 -10.34 5.12
C LEU A 63 -5.61 -10.56 6.48
N VAL A 64 -4.93 -10.14 7.55
CA VAL A 64 -5.42 -10.25 8.93
C VAL A 64 -6.14 -8.97 9.34
N CYS A 65 -5.51 -7.83 9.10
CA CYS A 65 -6.08 -6.51 9.34
C CYS A 65 -5.50 -5.50 8.36
N ILE A 66 -6.28 -4.46 8.07
CA ILE A 66 -5.86 -3.34 7.26
C ILE A 66 -6.56 -2.05 7.69
N ALA A 67 -5.80 -0.97 7.72
CA ALA A 67 -6.19 0.41 7.98
C ALA A 67 -5.43 1.29 6.97
N ALA A 68 -5.94 1.32 5.74
CA ALA A 68 -5.43 2.17 4.68
C ALA A 68 -6.39 3.34 4.44
N ASP A 69 -5.82 4.53 4.20
CA ASP A 69 -6.59 5.74 3.90
C ASP A 69 -7.19 5.68 2.48
N ASN A 70 -6.55 4.95 1.57
CA ASN A 70 -7.02 4.65 0.21
C ASN A 70 -7.81 3.33 0.20
N LEU A 71 -9.07 3.36 -0.23
CA LEU A 71 -9.94 2.20 -0.26
C LEU A 71 -9.54 1.17 -1.34
N GLU A 72 -9.02 1.63 -2.48
CA GLU A 72 -8.56 0.79 -3.59
C GLU A 72 -7.38 -0.10 -3.15
N VAL A 73 -6.55 0.37 -2.21
CA VAL A 73 -5.49 -0.46 -1.59
C VAL A 73 -6.09 -1.67 -0.89
N VAL A 74 -7.20 -1.49 -0.18
CA VAL A 74 -7.88 -2.58 0.54
C VAL A 74 -8.47 -3.59 -0.43
N GLU A 75 -9.09 -3.12 -1.51
CA GLU A 75 -9.70 -3.97 -2.53
C GLU A 75 -8.64 -4.78 -3.28
N GLU A 76 -7.56 -4.13 -3.72
CA GLU A 76 -6.48 -4.78 -4.47
C GLU A 76 -5.80 -5.88 -3.62
N LEU A 77 -5.48 -5.58 -2.35
CA LEU A 77 -4.86 -6.55 -1.45
C LEU A 77 -5.76 -7.77 -1.17
N LYS A 78 -7.08 -7.56 -1.07
CA LYS A 78 -8.04 -8.67 -0.91
C LYS A 78 -8.19 -9.50 -2.18
N SER A 79 -8.22 -8.84 -3.34
CA SER A 79 -8.35 -9.49 -4.65
C SER A 79 -7.13 -10.36 -4.98
N CYS A 80 -5.95 -9.92 -4.54
CA CYS A 80 -4.68 -10.59 -4.79
C CYS A 80 -4.30 -11.63 -3.72
N GLU A 81 -5.19 -12.01 -2.81
CA GLU A 81 -4.93 -13.14 -1.91
C GLU A 81 -4.83 -14.48 -2.67
N PRO A 82 -3.85 -15.35 -2.38
CA PRO A 82 -2.89 -15.25 -1.30
C PRO A 82 -1.73 -14.30 -1.61
N LEU A 83 -1.48 -13.38 -0.69
CA LEU A 83 -0.39 -12.42 -0.74
C LEU A 83 0.96 -13.08 -0.34
N MET A 84 2.06 -12.45 -0.74
CA MET A 84 3.42 -12.91 -0.46
C MET A 84 4.30 -11.77 0.07
N ALA A 85 5.21 -12.11 0.97
CA ALA A 85 6.24 -11.18 1.41
C ALA A 85 7.09 -10.72 0.22
N GLY A 86 7.43 -9.45 0.18
CA GLY A 86 8.18 -8.83 -0.90
C GLY A 86 7.34 -8.32 -2.07
N LEU A 87 6.02 -8.55 -2.09
CA LEU A 87 5.15 -7.94 -3.09
C LEU A 87 5.09 -6.42 -2.92
N GLN A 88 5.03 -5.73 -4.05
CA GLN A 88 4.77 -4.30 -4.13
C GLN A 88 3.52 -4.06 -4.98
N PHE A 89 2.71 -3.08 -4.58
CA PHE A 89 1.56 -2.61 -5.35
C PHE A 89 1.68 -1.12 -5.57
N GLU A 90 1.23 -0.66 -6.72
CA GLU A 90 1.03 0.75 -7.04
C GLU A 90 -0.46 0.93 -7.24
N VAL A 91 -1.07 1.75 -6.39
CA VAL A 91 -2.51 1.97 -6.40
C VAL A 91 -2.76 3.46 -6.56
N GLU A 92 -3.57 3.83 -7.54
CA GLU A 92 -3.95 5.21 -7.81
C GLU A 92 -5.31 5.45 -7.17
N ASP A 93 -5.43 6.40 -6.24
CA ASP A 93 -6.73 6.86 -5.73
C ASP A 93 -7.23 8.00 -6.63
N VAL A 94 -8.34 7.80 -7.31
CA VAL A 94 -8.99 8.88 -8.06
C VAL A 94 -9.93 9.64 -7.12
N GLN A 95 -9.42 10.67 -6.45
CA GLN A 95 -10.29 11.57 -5.72
C GLN A 95 -11.05 12.46 -6.69
N ALA A 96 -12.30 12.08 -6.99
CA ALA A 96 -13.26 13.01 -7.55
C ALA A 96 -13.45 14.13 -6.52
N LEU A 97 -12.94 15.33 -6.81
CA LEU A 97 -13.19 16.52 -6.00
C LEU A 97 -14.71 16.65 -5.85
N ALA A 98 -15.24 16.39 -4.65
CA ALA A 98 -16.63 16.68 -4.34
C ALA A 98 -16.78 18.21 -4.47
N ALA A 99 -17.61 18.60 -5.44
CA ALA A 99 -17.88 19.98 -5.81
C ALA A 99 -18.63 20.75 -4.72
#